data_AF-F7T9A6-F1
#
_entry.id   AF-F7T9A6-F1
#
_cell.length_a   1.000
_cell.length_b   1.000
_cell.length_c   1.000
_cell.angle_alpha   90.00
_cell.angle_beta   90.00
_cell.angle_gamma   90.00
#
_symmetry.space_group_name_H-M   'P 1'
#
loop_
_entity.id
_entity.type
_entity.pdbx_description
1 polymer ?
#
loop_
_entity_poly.entity_id
_entity_poly.type
_entity_poly.pdbx_seq_one_letter_code
_entity_poly.pdbx_strand_id
1 'polypeptide(L)'
;MAKIRREQVVEVALDLLDEVGLDGLSTRRLAQQLGVESATLYWHFRDKSVLLGEMASAVLARHHTLAVPADAVQWPAWFADNMRSLRRALLVYRDGARLHAGTVPGPGDRAGIERKVAYLVGAGFTREQAGMALFAAGQYTLGCVLEEQARSVVTAGEGEVTDAGAPAGALDAEAAFEFGLGVIVDGLRGRLGAAGEGAAGEGVAGEGVAGQGAAG
;
A
#
# COMPACT_ATOMS: atom_id res chain seq x y z
N MET A 1 -36.49 -15.77 1.80
CA MET A 1 -35.33 -15.03 2.34
C MET A 1 -34.39 -14.74 1.19
N ALA A 2 -34.09 -13.47 0.90
CA ALA A 2 -33.15 -13.11 -0.15
C ALA A 2 -31.74 -13.59 0.24
N LYS A 3 -31.07 -14.29 -0.68
CA LYS A 3 -29.70 -14.78 -0.47
C LYS A 3 -28.74 -13.59 -0.46
N ILE A 4 -28.21 -13.24 0.70
CA ILE A 4 -27.17 -12.21 0.81
C ILE A 4 -25.88 -12.71 0.14
N ARG A 5 -25.25 -11.85 -0.65
CA ARG A 5 -23.96 -12.10 -1.29
C ARG A 5 -22.84 -11.47 -0.48
N ARG A 6 -21.64 -12.07 -0.48
CA ARG A 6 -20.49 -11.57 0.30
C ARG A 6 -20.15 -10.13 -0.08
N GLU A 7 -20.19 -9.83 -1.37
CA GLU A 7 -19.88 -8.52 -1.92
C GLU A 7 -20.84 -7.46 -1.36
N GLN A 8 -22.13 -7.77 -1.28
CA GLN A 8 -23.14 -6.88 -0.71
C GLN A 8 -22.90 -6.61 0.79
N VAL A 9 -22.46 -7.63 1.55
CA VAL A 9 -22.10 -7.43 2.96
C VAL A 9 -20.91 -6.48 3.08
N VAL A 10 -19.90 -6.65 2.21
CA VAL A 10 -18.71 -5.79 2.21
C VAL A 10 -19.05 -4.35 1.84
N GLU A 11 -19.93 -4.10 0.86
CA GLU A 11 -20.40 -2.75 0.55
C GLU A 11 -21.03 -2.07 1.77
N VAL A 12 -22.02 -2.73 2.39
CA VAL A 12 -22.72 -2.15 3.55
C VAL A 12 -21.78 -2.00 4.75
N ALA A 13 -20.78 -2.87 4.89
CA ALA A 13 -19.78 -2.73 5.93
C ALA A 13 -18.85 -1.53 5.71
N LEU A 14 -18.51 -1.21 4.46
CA LEU A 14 -17.74 -0.02 4.10
C LEU A 14 -18.56 1.27 4.29
N ASP A 15 -19.85 1.26 3.92
CA ASP A 15 -20.76 2.37 4.22
C ASP A 15 -20.87 2.60 5.74
N LEU A 16 -21.03 1.52 6.52
CA LEU A 16 -21.06 1.59 7.97
C LEU A 16 -19.74 2.10 8.54
N LEU A 17 -18.59 1.72 7.96
CA LEU A 17 -17.28 2.22 8.38
C LEU A 17 -17.19 3.74 8.27
N ASP A 18 -17.67 4.33 7.18
CA ASP A 18 -17.70 5.79 7.02
C ASP A 18 -18.60 6.47 8.05
N GLU A 19 -19.78 5.90 8.30
CA GLU A 19 -20.74 6.43 9.26
C GLU A 19 -20.19 6.44 10.69
N VAL A 20 -19.54 5.35 11.14
CA VAL A 20 -19.34 5.10 12.58
C VAL A 20 -17.89 4.88 12.97
N GLY A 21 -16.99 4.81 12.00
CA GLY A 21 -15.59 4.47 12.21
C GLY A 21 -15.36 3.01 12.58
N LEU A 22 -14.09 2.63 12.62
CA LEU A 22 -13.67 1.24 12.80
C LEU A 22 -14.05 0.68 14.19
N ASP A 23 -14.05 1.55 15.20
CA ASP A 23 -14.39 1.21 16.58
C ASP A 23 -15.91 0.99 16.77
N GLY A 24 -16.73 1.72 16.01
CA GLY A 24 -18.19 1.56 16.00
C GLY A 24 -18.68 0.38 15.16
N LEU A 25 -17.83 -0.18 14.30
CA LEU A 25 -18.17 -1.27 13.39
C LEU A 25 -18.20 -2.62 14.12
N SER A 26 -19.36 -3.29 14.08
CA SER A 26 -19.56 -4.62 14.67
C SER A 26 -20.44 -5.49 13.78
N THR A 27 -20.28 -6.81 13.83
CA THR A 27 -21.10 -7.76 13.07
C THR A 27 -22.59 -7.67 13.45
N ARG A 28 -22.90 -7.36 14.72
CA ARG A 28 -24.28 -7.12 15.17
C ARG A 28 -24.90 -5.89 14.51
N ARG A 29 -24.17 -4.76 14.47
CA ARG A 29 -24.65 -3.53 13.85
C ARG A 29 -24.80 -3.69 12.34
N LEU A 30 -23.85 -4.37 11.70
CA LEU A 30 -23.92 -4.73 10.29
C LEU A 30 -25.13 -5.62 9.98
N ALA A 31 -25.43 -6.62 10.82
CA ALA A 31 -26.61 -7.46 10.65
C ALA A 31 -27.92 -6.65 10.70
N GLN A 32 -28.00 -5.73 11.66
CA GLN A 32 -29.13 -4.82 11.81
C GLN A 32 -29.32 -3.95 10.55
N GLN A 33 -28.24 -3.38 10.01
CA GLN A 33 -28.29 -2.53 8.81
C GLN A 33 -28.66 -3.32 7.55
N LEU A 34 -28.24 -4.58 7.47
CA LEU A 34 -28.63 -5.51 6.40
C LEU A 34 -30.04 -6.11 6.58
N GLY A 35 -30.70 -5.88 7.71
CA GLY A 35 -32.03 -6.43 8.00
C GLY A 35 -32.03 -7.96 8.17
N VAL A 36 -30.91 -8.55 8.63
CA VAL A 36 -30.77 -10.01 8.85
C VAL A 36 -30.34 -10.34 10.27
N GLU A 37 -30.46 -11.62 10.62
CA GLU A 37 -29.94 -12.12 11.89
C GLU A 37 -28.41 -12.21 11.86
N SER A 38 -27.76 -11.95 13.00
CA SER A 38 -26.30 -12.08 13.14
C SER A 38 -25.78 -13.47 12.76
N ALA A 39 -26.59 -14.52 12.98
CA ALA A 39 -26.26 -15.89 12.57
C ALA A 39 -26.08 -16.01 11.05
N THR A 40 -26.85 -15.27 10.25
CA THR A 40 -26.71 -15.22 8.79
C THR A 40 -25.35 -14.67 8.37
N LEU A 41 -24.85 -13.64 9.05
CA LEU A 41 -23.52 -13.10 8.76
C LEU A 41 -22.39 -14.06 9.11
N TYR A 42 -22.54 -14.85 10.19
CA TYR A 42 -21.51 -15.80 10.62
C TYR A 42 -21.23 -16.90 9.57
N TRP A 43 -22.25 -17.28 8.77
CA TRP A 43 -22.08 -18.19 7.64
C TRP A 43 -21.21 -17.62 6.52
N HIS A 44 -21.19 -16.29 6.37
CA HIS A 44 -20.30 -15.63 5.43
C HIS A 44 -18.94 -15.32 6.07
N PHE A 45 -18.92 -14.74 7.26
CA PHE A 45 -17.71 -14.27 7.93
C PHE A 45 -17.61 -14.91 9.31
N ARG A 46 -16.71 -15.89 9.42
CA ARG A 46 -16.51 -16.65 10.66
C ARG A 46 -16.13 -15.75 11.85
N ASP A 47 -15.47 -14.63 11.60
CA ASP A 47 -15.16 -13.63 12.62
C ASP A 47 -14.98 -12.23 12.00
N LYS A 48 -14.82 -11.22 12.87
CA LYS A 48 -14.63 -9.82 12.45
C LYS A 48 -13.35 -9.66 11.61
N SER A 49 -12.28 -10.40 11.88
CA SER A 49 -11.02 -10.25 11.16
C SER A 49 -11.15 -10.66 9.68
N VAL A 50 -11.92 -11.71 9.39
CA VAL A 50 -12.21 -12.13 8.01
C VAL A 50 -13.00 -11.04 7.27
N LEU A 51 -14.00 -10.43 7.92
CA LEU A 51 -14.74 -9.31 7.34
C LEU A 51 -13.83 -8.11 7.06
N LEU A 52 -12.99 -7.72 8.02
CA LEU A 52 -12.06 -6.59 7.85
C LEU A 52 -11.04 -6.83 6.73
N GLY A 53 -10.54 -8.07 6.60
CA GLY A 53 -9.65 -8.45 5.49
C GLY A 53 -10.32 -8.29 4.13
N GLU A 54 -11.56 -8.76 4.00
CA GLU A 54 -12.34 -8.65 2.75
C GLU A 54 -12.70 -7.20 2.42
N MET A 55 -13.02 -6.38 3.44
CA MET A 55 -13.20 -4.94 3.28
C MET A 55 -11.91 -4.28 2.77
N ALA A 56 -10.75 -4.56 3.39
CA ALA A 56 -9.48 -3.99 2.96
C ALA A 56 -9.11 -4.40 1.53
N SER A 57 -9.26 -5.69 1.17
CA SER A 57 -9.06 -6.16 -0.20
C SER A 57 -10.01 -5.48 -1.19
N ALA A 58 -11.28 -5.26 -0.81
CA ALA A 58 -12.25 -4.56 -1.67
C ALA A 58 -11.86 -3.10 -1.90
N VAL A 59 -11.41 -2.38 -0.87
CA VAL A 59 -10.92 -1.00 -1.00
C VAL A 59 -9.75 -0.93 -1.99
N LEU A 60 -8.75 -1.80 -1.84
CA LEU A 60 -7.60 -1.83 -2.75
C LEU A 60 -8.00 -2.23 -4.16
N ALA A 61 -8.89 -3.21 -4.33
CA ALA A 61 -9.36 -3.65 -5.65
C ALA A 61 -10.10 -2.53 -6.42
N ARG A 62 -10.82 -1.65 -5.71
CA ARG A 62 -11.58 -0.55 -6.33
C ARG A 62 -10.75 0.71 -6.58
N HIS A 63 -9.86 1.04 -5.65
CA HIS A 63 -9.21 2.36 -5.63
C HIS A 63 -7.69 2.31 -5.86
N HIS A 64 -7.07 1.14 -5.71
CA HIS A 64 -5.64 0.92 -5.98
C HIS A 64 -5.42 0.14 -7.28
N THR A 65 -5.87 0.72 -8.38
CA THR A 65 -6.02 0.05 -9.69
C THR A 65 -4.87 0.31 -10.67
N LEU A 66 -3.81 1.01 -10.26
CA LEU A 66 -2.71 1.33 -11.16
C LEU A 66 -2.02 0.07 -11.67
N ALA A 67 -2.09 -0.15 -12.98
CA ALA A 67 -1.46 -1.28 -13.64
C ALA A 67 0.06 -1.10 -13.74
N VAL A 68 0.79 -2.22 -13.84
CA VAL A 68 2.20 -2.20 -14.20
C VAL A 68 2.35 -1.85 -15.70
N PRO A 69 3.21 -0.90 -16.08
CA PRO A 69 3.52 -0.60 -17.47
C PRO A 69 4.19 -1.79 -18.17
N ALA A 70 4.15 -1.79 -19.50
CA ALA A 70 4.90 -2.77 -20.29
C ALA A 70 6.41 -2.52 -20.25
N ASP A 71 6.82 -1.25 -20.15
CA ASP A 71 8.21 -0.83 -20.13
C ASP A 71 8.69 -0.58 -18.70
N ALA A 72 9.73 -1.31 -18.30
CA ALA A 72 10.34 -1.24 -16.97
C ALA A 72 11.23 0.00 -16.78
N VAL A 73 11.61 0.72 -17.85
CA VAL A 73 12.40 1.97 -17.77
C VAL A 73 11.63 3.06 -17.00
N GLN A 74 10.31 2.98 -16.98
CA GLN A 74 9.43 3.95 -16.31
C GLN A 74 9.24 3.68 -14.81
N TRP A 75 9.97 2.71 -14.24
CA TRP A 75 9.75 2.27 -12.87
C TRP A 75 9.75 3.37 -11.81
N PRO A 76 10.58 4.46 -11.87
CA PRO A 76 10.58 5.43 -10.78
C PRO A 76 9.27 6.22 -10.72
N ALA A 77 8.79 6.66 -11.88
CA ALA A 77 7.54 7.40 -11.99
C ALA A 77 6.36 6.51 -11.61
N TRP A 78 6.33 5.28 -12.16
CA TRP A 78 5.30 4.31 -11.83
C TRP A 78 5.29 3.96 -10.34
N PHE A 79 6.45 3.80 -9.71
CA PHE A 79 6.54 3.45 -8.30
C PHE A 79 5.94 4.55 -7.42
N ALA A 80 6.26 5.82 -7.73
CA ALA A 80 5.65 6.96 -7.06
C ALA A 80 4.13 7.00 -7.27
N ASP A 81 3.66 6.83 -8.50
CA ASP A 81 2.22 6.82 -8.81
C ASP A 81 1.48 5.67 -8.16
N ASN A 82 2.13 4.51 -8.01
CA ASN A 82 1.61 3.36 -7.30
C ASN A 82 1.42 3.69 -5.81
N MET A 83 2.38 4.38 -5.17
CA MET A 83 2.24 4.82 -3.77
C MET A 83 1.18 5.92 -3.61
N ARG A 84 1.09 6.87 -4.55
CA ARG A 84 -0.01 7.85 -4.57
C ARG A 84 -1.37 7.19 -4.72
N SER A 85 -1.47 6.17 -5.56
CA SER A 85 -2.69 5.38 -5.72
C SER A 85 -3.06 4.63 -4.45
N LEU A 86 -2.09 4.05 -3.74
CA LEU A 86 -2.31 3.43 -2.44
C LEU A 86 -2.79 4.48 -1.42
N ARG A 87 -2.13 5.63 -1.33
CA ARG A 87 -2.51 6.73 -0.44
C ARG A 87 -3.97 7.15 -0.67
N ARG A 88 -4.34 7.41 -1.92
CA ARG A 88 -5.72 7.75 -2.30
C ARG A 88 -6.71 6.67 -1.87
N ALA A 89 -6.39 5.40 -2.11
CA ALA A 89 -7.24 4.28 -1.73
C ALA A 89 -7.50 4.21 -0.21
N LEU A 90 -6.47 4.43 0.61
CA LEU A 90 -6.58 4.42 2.08
C LEU A 90 -7.36 5.62 2.62
N LEU A 91 -7.34 6.75 1.90
CA LEU A 91 -8.06 7.97 2.26
C LEU A 91 -9.52 7.99 1.83
N VAL A 92 -9.98 7.07 0.97
CA VAL A 92 -11.38 7.02 0.51
C VAL A 92 -12.35 6.85 1.68
N TYR A 93 -12.00 5.97 2.61
CA TYR A 93 -12.86 5.58 3.72
C TYR A 93 -12.31 6.09 5.05
N ARG A 94 -13.21 6.47 5.96
CA ARG A 94 -12.87 6.77 7.36
C ARG A 94 -12.15 5.59 7.98
N ASP A 95 -11.10 5.86 8.75
CA ASP A 95 -10.23 4.83 9.36
C ASP A 95 -9.63 3.84 8.32
N GLY A 96 -9.59 4.17 7.03
CA GLY A 96 -9.13 3.27 5.96
C GLY A 96 -7.70 2.78 6.14
N ALA A 97 -6.80 3.60 6.70
CA ALA A 97 -5.46 3.15 7.07
C ALA A 97 -5.48 2.16 8.24
N ARG A 98 -6.30 2.39 9.27
CA ARG A 98 -6.44 1.45 10.40
C ARG A 98 -7.07 0.13 9.94
N LEU A 99 -8.03 0.18 9.03
CA LEU A 99 -8.61 -0.99 8.38
C LEU A 99 -7.51 -1.81 7.67
N HIS A 100 -6.61 -1.16 6.95
CA HIS A 100 -5.54 -1.83 6.23
C HIS A 100 -4.47 -2.45 7.16
N ALA A 101 -4.01 -1.71 8.17
CA ALA A 101 -2.87 -2.07 9.03
C ALA A 101 -3.01 -3.42 9.76
N GLY A 102 -4.24 -3.89 9.99
CA GLY A 102 -4.52 -5.15 10.71
C GLY A 102 -4.82 -6.35 9.82
N THR A 103 -4.64 -6.25 8.50
CA THR A 103 -5.11 -7.28 7.55
C THR A 103 -3.97 -8.04 6.89
N VAL A 104 -4.26 -9.31 6.54
CA VAL A 104 -3.36 -10.15 5.76
C VAL A 104 -3.81 -10.12 4.30
N PRO A 105 -2.91 -9.86 3.33
CA PRO A 105 -3.26 -9.85 1.91
C PRO A 105 -3.93 -11.15 1.46
N GLY A 106 -5.08 -11.00 0.81
CA GLY A 106 -5.81 -12.09 0.16
C GLY A 106 -5.05 -12.64 -1.05
N PRO A 107 -5.52 -13.74 -1.67
CA PRO A 107 -4.89 -14.31 -2.85
C PRO A 107 -4.78 -13.33 -4.03
N GLY A 108 -5.81 -12.51 -4.27
CA GLY A 108 -5.82 -11.49 -5.32
C GLY A 108 -4.77 -10.39 -5.10
N ASP A 109 -4.65 -9.94 -3.85
CA ASP A 109 -3.65 -8.94 -3.45
C ASP A 109 -2.23 -9.48 -3.63
N ARG A 110 -2.00 -10.74 -3.23
CA ARG A 110 -0.70 -11.43 -3.41
C ARG A 110 -0.30 -11.52 -4.88
N ALA A 111 -1.24 -11.87 -5.77
CA ALA A 111 -0.98 -11.86 -7.20
C ALA A 111 -0.67 -10.45 -7.74
N GLY A 112 -1.34 -9.43 -7.21
CA GLY A 112 -1.05 -8.02 -7.52
C GLY A 112 0.35 -7.61 -7.09
N ILE A 113 0.76 -7.95 -5.88
CA ILE A 113 2.11 -7.69 -5.34
C ILE A 113 3.16 -8.41 -6.19
N GLU A 114 2.96 -9.68 -6.53
CA GLU A 114 3.92 -10.43 -7.35
C GLU A 114 4.12 -9.80 -8.73
N ARG A 115 3.06 -9.30 -9.38
CA ARG A 115 3.20 -8.56 -10.66
C ARG A 115 4.07 -7.31 -10.51
N LYS A 116 3.92 -6.57 -9.40
CA LYS A 116 4.71 -5.37 -9.10
C LYS A 116 6.18 -5.72 -8.82
N VAL A 117 6.41 -6.80 -8.08
CA VAL A 117 7.76 -7.34 -7.84
C VAL A 117 8.41 -7.73 -9.17
N ALA A 118 7.72 -8.49 -10.02
CA ALA A 118 8.24 -8.90 -11.32
C ALA A 118 8.56 -7.70 -12.23
N TYR A 119 7.72 -6.66 -12.21
CA TYR A 119 7.96 -5.42 -12.95
C TYR A 119 9.25 -4.71 -12.49
N LEU A 120 9.45 -4.56 -11.17
CA LEU A 120 10.68 -3.98 -10.62
C LEU A 120 11.91 -4.86 -10.89
N VAL A 121 11.77 -6.18 -10.89
CA VAL A 121 12.85 -7.09 -11.31
C VAL A 121 13.24 -6.84 -12.77
N GLY A 122 12.25 -6.63 -13.66
CA GLY A 122 12.51 -6.23 -15.04
C GLY A 122 13.22 -4.87 -15.18
N ALA A 123 13.15 -4.02 -14.17
CA ALA A 123 13.87 -2.75 -14.10
C ALA A 123 15.31 -2.86 -13.56
N GLY A 124 15.75 -4.07 -13.16
CA GLY A 124 17.09 -4.35 -12.68
C GLY A 124 17.22 -4.57 -11.17
N PHE A 125 16.13 -4.51 -10.40
CA PHE A 125 16.17 -4.86 -8.97
C PHE A 125 16.30 -6.38 -8.78
N THR A 126 16.93 -6.80 -7.68
CA THR A 126 16.73 -8.18 -7.22
C THR A 126 15.30 -8.35 -6.69
N ARG A 127 14.78 -9.59 -6.70
CA ARG A 127 13.46 -9.90 -6.15
C ARG A 127 13.30 -9.44 -4.70
N GLU A 128 14.34 -9.63 -3.89
CA GLU A 128 14.38 -9.18 -2.50
C GLU A 128 14.29 -7.66 -2.41
N GLN A 129 15.11 -6.93 -3.17
CA GLN A 129 15.08 -5.46 -3.21
C GLN A 129 13.72 -4.92 -3.66
N ALA A 130 13.12 -5.51 -4.69
CA ALA A 130 11.80 -5.13 -5.17
C ALA A 130 10.70 -5.33 -4.11
N GLY A 131 10.73 -6.46 -3.40
CA GLY A 131 9.83 -6.72 -2.29
C GLY A 131 10.01 -5.73 -1.14
N MET A 132 11.26 -5.49 -0.74
CA MET A 132 11.60 -4.54 0.34
C MET A 132 11.22 -3.11 -0.01
N ALA A 133 11.40 -2.70 -1.27
CA ALA A 133 11.02 -1.38 -1.76
C ALA A 133 9.50 -1.17 -1.64
N LEU A 134 8.70 -2.10 -2.17
CA LEU A 134 7.24 -2.04 -2.09
C LEU A 134 6.75 -2.06 -0.63
N PHE A 135 7.35 -2.90 0.21
CA PHE A 135 7.00 -2.98 1.62
C PHE A 135 7.32 -1.67 2.36
N ALA A 136 8.54 -1.14 2.21
CA ALA A 136 8.98 0.08 2.87
C ALA A 136 8.13 1.30 2.45
N ALA A 137 7.91 1.48 1.15
CA ALA A 137 7.10 2.57 0.65
C ALA A 137 5.61 2.43 1.02
N GLY A 138 5.10 1.19 1.08
CA GLY A 138 3.75 0.90 1.58
C GLY A 138 3.58 1.24 3.06
N GLN A 139 4.54 0.88 3.91
CA GLN A 139 4.56 1.22 5.35
C GLN A 139 4.68 2.74 5.56
N TYR A 140 5.53 3.41 4.78
CA TYR A 140 5.63 4.87 4.80
C TYR A 140 4.28 5.52 4.44
N THR A 141 3.67 5.10 3.33
CA THR A 141 2.36 5.59 2.89
C THR A 141 1.29 5.37 3.94
N LEU A 142 1.24 4.18 4.53
CA LEU A 142 0.31 3.82 5.60
C LEU A 142 0.48 4.73 6.82
N GLY A 143 1.73 4.98 7.25
CA GLY A 143 2.03 5.87 8.37
C GLY A 143 1.57 7.31 8.12
N CYS A 144 1.81 7.84 6.92
CA CYS A 144 1.32 9.17 6.54
C CYS A 144 -0.21 9.26 6.63
N VAL A 145 -0.93 8.27 6.11
CA VAL A 145 -2.40 8.26 6.13
C VAL A 145 -2.95 8.08 7.54
N LEU A 146 -2.31 7.27 8.39
CA LEU A 146 -2.70 7.11 9.80
C LEU A 146 -2.67 8.45 10.54
N GLU A 147 -1.59 9.22 10.40
CA GLU A 147 -1.44 10.53 11.03
C GLU A 147 -2.45 11.56 10.49
N GLU A 148 -2.68 11.56 9.18
CA GLU A 148 -3.65 12.45 8.52
C GLU A 148 -5.09 12.16 8.99
N GLN A 149 -5.49 10.89 9.03
CA GLN A 149 -6.81 10.48 9.51
C GLN A 149 -6.97 10.74 11.01
N ALA A 150 -5.95 10.51 11.84
CA ALA A 150 -5.99 10.80 13.27
C ALA A 150 -6.20 12.29 13.55
N ARG A 151 -5.51 13.18 12.83
CA ARG A 151 -5.66 14.64 12.97
C ARG A 151 -7.05 15.13 12.55
N SER A 152 -7.62 14.50 11.53
CA SER A 152 -8.96 14.82 11.03
C SER A 152 -10.05 14.49 12.05
N VAL A 153 -9.88 13.42 12.83
CA VAL A 153 -10.81 13.06 13.93
C VAL A 153 -10.75 14.08 15.07
N VAL A 154 -9.55 14.52 15.46
CA VAL A 154 -9.38 15.53 16.53
C VAL A 154 -10.07 16.84 16.15
N THR A 155 -9.82 17.34 14.94
CA THR A 155 -10.41 18.59 14.44
C THR A 155 -11.94 18.52 14.26
N ALA A 156 -12.50 17.35 13.92
CA ALA A 156 -13.95 17.17 13.81
C ALA A 156 -14.67 17.02 15.17
N GLY A 157 -13.97 16.54 16.21
CA GLY A 157 -14.51 16.40 17.57
C GLY A 157 -14.53 17.70 18.37
N GLU A 158 -13.65 18.64 18.02
CA GLU A 158 -13.56 19.98 18.60
C GLU A 158 -14.46 20.94 17.80
N GLY A 159 -15.77 20.87 18.01
CA GLY A 159 -16.71 21.87 17.47
C GLY A 159 -16.26 23.29 17.85
N GLU A 160 -15.97 24.12 16.86
CA GLU A 160 -15.65 25.55 17.03
C GLU A 160 -14.59 25.85 18.11
N VAL A 161 -13.40 25.24 18.01
CA VAL A 161 -12.22 25.88 18.58
C VAL A 161 -11.70 26.86 17.53
N THR A 162 -11.89 28.15 17.83
CA THR A 162 -11.33 29.30 17.12
C THR A 162 -9.92 29.01 16.60
N ASP A 163 -9.62 29.50 15.40
CA ASP A 163 -8.33 29.62 14.69
C ASP A 163 -7.16 30.10 15.58
N ALA A 164 -6.79 29.30 16.57
CA ALA A 164 -5.79 29.55 17.57
C ALA A 164 -4.95 28.28 17.74
N GLY A 165 -4.24 27.91 16.66
CA GLY A 165 -3.02 27.14 16.80
C GLY A 165 -3.01 25.76 16.14
N ALA A 166 -3.35 25.65 14.85
CA ALA A 166 -2.43 24.86 14.03
C ALA A 166 -1.07 25.56 14.16
N PRO A 167 -0.02 24.92 14.70
CA PRO A 167 1.25 25.61 14.86
C PRO A 167 1.64 26.19 13.50
N ALA A 168 1.97 27.48 13.46
CA ALA A 168 2.60 28.06 12.28
C ALA A 168 3.81 27.19 11.93
N GLY A 169 3.72 26.38 10.86
CA GLY A 169 4.68 25.32 10.56
C GLY A 169 4.14 23.87 10.58
N ALA A 170 2.84 23.63 10.76
CA ALA A 170 2.27 22.31 10.49
C ALA A 170 2.48 21.96 9.02
N LEU A 171 3.28 20.91 8.75
CA LEU A 171 3.53 20.45 7.39
C LEU A 171 2.20 19.98 6.78
N ASP A 172 1.91 20.49 5.58
CA ASP A 172 0.86 19.97 4.73
C ASP A 172 1.07 18.47 4.50
N ALA A 173 0.02 17.67 4.71
CA ALA A 173 0.13 16.21 4.70
C ALA A 173 0.51 15.68 3.31
N GLU A 174 -0.01 16.31 2.25
CA GLU A 174 0.34 15.99 0.87
C GLU A 174 1.82 16.33 0.59
N ALA A 175 2.25 17.55 0.91
CA ALA A 175 3.63 17.96 0.71
C ALA A 175 4.64 17.10 1.49
N ALA A 176 4.32 16.74 2.74
CA ALA A 176 5.16 15.87 3.55
C ALA A 176 5.25 14.44 2.98
N PHE A 177 4.13 13.91 2.48
CA PHE A 177 4.06 12.62 1.81
C PHE A 177 4.90 12.62 0.52
N GLU A 178 4.73 13.63 -0.34
CA GLU A 178 5.45 13.73 -1.61
C GLU A 178 6.96 13.89 -1.39
N PHE A 179 7.37 14.65 -0.37
CA PHE A 179 8.78 14.79 -0.03
C PHE A 179 9.42 13.45 0.35
N GLY A 180 8.83 12.71 1.29
CA GLY A 180 9.40 11.44 1.72
C GLY A 180 9.30 10.36 0.65
N LEU A 181 8.24 10.36 -0.17
CA LEU A 181 8.15 9.48 -1.34
C LEU A 181 9.28 9.77 -2.34
N GLY A 182 9.59 11.04 -2.59
CA GLY A 182 10.73 11.47 -3.42
C GLY A 182 12.05 10.93 -2.88
N VAL A 183 12.31 11.08 -1.58
CA VAL A 183 13.51 10.55 -0.91
C VAL A 183 13.64 9.03 -1.08
N ILE A 184 12.54 8.29 -0.95
CA ILE A 184 12.53 6.83 -1.14
C ILE A 184 12.88 6.48 -2.60
N VAL A 185 12.24 7.13 -3.58
CA VAL A 185 12.48 6.86 -5.01
C VAL A 185 13.91 7.19 -5.41
N ASP A 186 14.45 8.32 -4.97
CA ASP A 186 15.83 8.71 -5.27
C ASP A 186 16.85 7.77 -4.61
N GLY A 187 16.58 7.32 -3.38
CA GLY A 187 17.39 6.28 -2.72
C GLY A 187 17.39 4.96 -3.50
N LEU A 188 16.23 4.53 -4.03
CA LEU A 188 16.13 3.33 -4.86
C LEU A 188 16.89 3.47 -6.19
N ARG A 189 16.82 4.65 -6.84
CA ARG A 189 17.59 4.96 -8.05
C ARG A 189 19.09 4.84 -7.82
N GLY A 190 19.59 5.42 -6.72
CA GLY A 190 21.00 5.37 -6.36
C GLY A 190 21.52 3.93 -6.18
N ARG A 191 20.70 3.03 -5.61
CA ARG A 191 21.07 1.61 -5.43
C ARG A 191 21.18 0.84 -6.74
N LEU A 192 20.35 1.14 -7.73
CA LEU A 192 20.48 0.56 -9.08
C LEU A 192 21.73 1.08 -9.82
N GLY A 193 22.01 2.38 -9.72
CA GLY A 193 23.20 2.99 -10.34
C GLY A 193 24.50 2.38 -9.81
N ALA A 194 24.63 2.23 -8.49
CA ALA A 194 25.80 1.63 -7.86
C ALA A 194 25.98 0.14 -8.19
N ALA A 195 24.89 -0.62 -8.39
CA ALA A 195 24.95 -2.02 -8.77
C ALA A 195 25.46 -2.23 -10.22
N GLY A 196 25.14 -1.30 -11.12
CA GLY A 196 25.65 -1.31 -12.50
C GLY A 196 27.14 -0.99 -12.61
N GLU A 197 27.65 -0.09 -11.76
CA GLU A 197 29.08 0.27 -11.71
C GLU A 197 29.96 -0.84 -11.11
N GLY A 198 29.45 -1.57 -10.11
CA GLY A 198 30.17 -2.72 -9.52
C GLY A 198 30.34 -3.90 -10.48
N ALA A 199 29.34 -4.18 -11.32
CA ALA A 199 29.40 -5.26 -12.31
C ALA A 199 30.33 -4.95 -13.50
N ALA A 200 30.50 -3.68 -13.86
CA ALA A 200 31.43 -3.27 -14.92
C ALA A 200 32.92 -3.35 -14.48
N GLY A 201 33.20 -3.35 -13.17
CA GLY A 201 34.56 -3.43 -12.62
C GLY A 201 35.17 -4.84 -12.56
N GLU A 202 34.36 -5.90 -12.56
CA GLU A 202 34.84 -7.29 -12.50
C GLU A 202 35.15 -7.90 -13.88
N GLY A 203 34.80 -7.24 -14.99
CA GLY A 203 34.94 -7.77 -16.35
C GLY A 203 36.28 -7.54 -17.07
N VAL A 204 37.26 -6.84 -16.48
CA VAL A 204 38.50 -6.42 -17.17
C VAL A 204 39.76 -7.22 -16.75
N ALA A 205 39.67 -8.07 -15.73
CA ALA A 205 40.82 -8.86 -15.25
C ALA A 205 40.77 -10.31 -15.77
N GLY A 206 40.89 -10.50 -17.09
CA GLY A 206 40.74 -11.86 -17.63
C GLY A 206 41.17 -12.11 -19.07
N GLU A 207 42.07 -11.33 -19.67
CA GLU A 207 42.67 -11.72 -20.96
C GLU A 207 44.10 -11.18 -21.08
N GLY A 208 45.06 -12.09 -20.90
CA GLY A 208 46.47 -11.80 -21.14
C GLY A 208 47.38 -12.70 -20.33
N VAL A 209 47.63 -13.90 -20.83
CA VAL A 209 48.98 -14.45 -21.13
C VAL A 209 48.79 -15.90 -21.58
N ALA A 210 48.73 -16.09 -22.89
CA ALA A 210 49.14 -17.31 -23.54
C ALA A 210 50.26 -16.95 -24.52
N GLY A 211 51.43 -17.57 -24.35
CA GLY A 211 52.39 -17.70 -25.45
C GLY A 211 53.89 -17.62 -25.10
N GLN A 212 54.54 -18.78 -25.29
CA GLN A 212 55.94 -18.97 -25.75
C GLN A 212 57.04 -18.79 -24.70
N GLY A 213 58.08 -19.63 -24.60
CA GLY A 213 58.58 -20.78 -25.36
C GLY A 213 59.68 -21.46 -24.51
N ALA A 214 59.83 -22.78 -24.58
CA ALA A 214 60.83 -23.47 -25.42
C ALA A 214 62.26 -23.55 -24.83
N ALA A 215 62.70 -24.81 -24.72
CA ALA A 215 64.08 -25.33 -24.80
C ALA A 215 65.05 -25.13 -23.61
N GLY A 216 65.65 -26.25 -23.19
CA GLY A 216 66.81 -26.33 -22.29
C GLY A 216 66.82 -27.58 -21.45
#